data_AF-A0A3Q2UL61-F1
#
_entry.id   AF-A0A3Q2UL61-F1
#
_cell.length_a   1.000
_cell.length_b   1.000
_cell.length_c   1.000
_cell.angle_alpha   90.00
_cell.angle_beta   90.00
_cell.angle_gamma   90.00
#
_symmetry.space_group_name_H-M   'P 1'
#
loop_
_entity.id
_entity.type
_entity.pdbx_description
1 polymer ?
#
loop_
_entity_poly.entity_id
_entity_poly.type
_entity_poly.pdbx_seq_one_letter_code
_entity_poly.pdbx_strand_id
1 'polypeptide(L)'
;MECMERISRMSRLTSAVPTEQYLADSQVLFYLNDAVTQLLDHKEEYTQFGLVRYFAEYFSSVKNSNHVLFREFSYIRATQHNRASFIRVFWRCFRQIGKSGDLLSVLEYRSLLQLLCPDFPLEVVRSAARIVLMDDATDCLMSFSDFIYAFQLQFYYQEFLDSVQVIYQDLLAGKSPNTVIVPTSSSVEQLMAVAAEENDREEQQQDGVDSSTLAECVDALCDRFKHSYPSRTCTREVLEQIEKVSYYGFLMSLAKHEGINQAIGALPSKEELLIDPEMDQELDKLIGQISVSPGSNSSGSAVGGLKEVQRRASPRRNIHHRRKIEVESDGSTEETDSSEN
;
A
#
# COMPACT_ATOMS: atom_id res chain seq x y z
N MET A 1 12.94 -30.38 -19.98
CA MET A 1 12.23 -30.46 -18.68
C MET A 1 11.82 -29.04 -18.31
N GLU A 2 11.07 -28.39 -19.21
CA GLU A 2 10.86 -26.92 -19.22
C GLU A 2 9.49 -26.54 -19.83
N CYS A 3 8.61 -27.52 -20.05
CA CYS A 3 7.29 -27.31 -20.67
C CYS A 3 6.11 -27.54 -19.70
N MET A 4 6.36 -27.78 -18.40
CA MET A 4 5.29 -28.09 -17.44
C MET A 4 4.90 -26.96 -16.50
N GLU A 5 5.70 -25.90 -16.34
CA GLU A 5 5.37 -24.76 -15.46
C GLU A 5 4.55 -23.64 -16.14
N ARG A 6 4.48 -23.61 -17.47
CA ARG A 6 3.66 -22.61 -18.20
C ARG A 6 2.17 -22.94 -18.26
N ILE A 7 1.74 -24.09 -17.74
CA ILE A 7 0.32 -24.52 -17.74
C ILE A 7 -0.42 -24.11 -16.44
N SER A 8 0.25 -23.51 -15.46
CA SER A 8 -0.41 -23.13 -14.18
C SER A 8 -1.18 -21.79 -14.22
N ARG A 9 -1.10 -21.00 -15.31
CA ARG A 9 -1.73 -19.66 -15.38
C ARG A 9 -3.06 -19.55 -16.14
N MET A 10 -3.59 -20.59 -16.80
CA MET A 10 -4.84 -20.45 -17.57
C MET A 10 -5.74 -21.70 -17.64
N SER A 11 -6.03 -22.37 -16.51
CA SER A 11 -7.25 -23.21 -16.43
C SER A 11 -7.90 -23.18 -15.03
N ARG A 12 -8.54 -22.06 -14.66
CA ARG A 12 -9.50 -22.03 -13.52
C ARG A 12 -10.91 -22.51 -13.91
N LEU A 13 -11.02 -23.32 -14.97
CA LEU A 13 -12.29 -23.90 -15.42
C LEU A 13 -12.27 -25.43 -15.35
N THR A 14 -11.29 -26.02 -14.67
CA THR A 14 -11.13 -27.47 -14.55
C THR A 14 -10.97 -27.86 -13.08
N SER A 15 -11.86 -28.76 -12.64
CA SER A 15 -12.26 -29.08 -11.27
C SER A 15 -13.21 -28.04 -10.65
N ALA A 16 -14.46 -28.46 -10.42
CA ALA A 16 -15.54 -27.64 -9.88
C ALA A 16 -15.24 -27.24 -8.44
N VAL A 17 -14.50 -26.14 -8.26
CA VAL A 17 -14.49 -25.42 -6.98
C VAL A 17 -15.95 -25.13 -6.63
N PRO A 18 -16.44 -25.55 -5.45
CA PRO A 18 -17.81 -25.25 -5.02
C PRO A 18 -18.11 -23.77 -5.20
N THR A 19 -19.30 -23.43 -5.70
CA THR A 19 -19.66 -22.04 -6.04
C THR A 19 -19.41 -21.07 -4.88
N GLU A 20 -19.72 -21.49 -3.66
CA GLU A 20 -19.47 -20.72 -2.44
C GLU A 20 -17.99 -20.42 -2.22
N GLN A 21 -17.12 -21.42 -2.45
CA GLN A 21 -15.67 -21.27 -2.31
C GLN A 21 -15.10 -20.38 -3.42
N TYR A 22 -15.57 -20.53 -4.66
CA TYR A 22 -15.17 -19.63 -5.76
C TYR A 22 -15.58 -18.18 -5.47
N LEU A 23 -16.79 -17.94 -4.95
CA LEU A 23 -17.27 -16.61 -4.60
C LEU A 23 -16.50 -16.01 -3.43
N ALA A 24 -16.15 -16.82 -2.43
CA ALA A 24 -15.32 -16.40 -1.30
C ALA A 24 -13.90 -16.01 -1.76
N ASP A 25 -13.27 -16.87 -2.56
CA ASP A 25 -11.88 -16.68 -3.03
C ASP A 25 -11.76 -15.52 -4.02
N SER A 26 -12.77 -15.34 -4.89
CA SER A 26 -12.76 -14.28 -5.91
C SER A 26 -13.20 -12.93 -5.38
N GLN A 27 -13.87 -12.89 -4.22
CA GLN A 27 -14.48 -11.70 -3.63
C GLN A 27 -15.37 -10.91 -4.61
N VAL A 28 -15.92 -11.59 -5.62
CA VAL A 28 -16.75 -10.97 -6.67
C VAL A 28 -17.99 -10.31 -6.08
N LEU A 29 -18.54 -10.85 -4.99
CA LEU A 29 -19.69 -10.26 -4.30
C LEU A 29 -19.38 -8.88 -3.70
N PHE A 30 -18.15 -8.67 -3.21
CA PHE A 30 -17.71 -7.35 -2.73
C PHE A 30 -17.74 -6.33 -3.86
N TYR A 31 -17.16 -6.68 -5.01
CA TYR A 31 -17.13 -5.83 -6.20
C TYR A 31 -18.52 -5.60 -6.80
N LEU A 32 -19.38 -6.61 -6.80
CA LEU A 32 -20.75 -6.47 -7.27
C LEU A 32 -21.55 -5.53 -6.35
N ASN A 33 -21.40 -5.66 -5.03
CA ASN A 33 -22.06 -4.78 -4.07
C ASN A 33 -21.60 -3.33 -4.24
N ASP A 34 -20.29 -3.11 -4.40
CA ASP A 34 -19.73 -1.79 -4.65
C ASP A 34 -20.22 -1.19 -5.98
N ALA A 35 -20.21 -1.96 -7.07
CA ALA A 35 -20.73 -1.52 -8.37
C ALA A 35 -22.22 -1.15 -8.30
N VAL A 36 -23.04 -1.94 -7.62
CA VAL A 36 -24.47 -1.64 -7.44
C VAL A 36 -24.65 -0.38 -6.60
N THR A 37 -23.89 -0.21 -5.52
CA THR A 37 -23.95 0.98 -4.67
C THR A 37 -23.61 2.24 -5.47
N GLN A 38 -22.51 2.23 -6.22
CA GLN A 38 -22.12 3.35 -7.08
C GLN A 38 -23.15 3.67 -8.17
N LEU A 39 -23.75 2.63 -8.76
CA LEU A 39 -24.81 2.78 -9.76
C LEU A 39 -26.06 3.44 -9.17
N LEU A 40 -26.42 3.10 -7.93
CA LEU A 40 -27.56 3.69 -7.25
C LEU A 40 -27.30 5.15 -6.87
N ASP A 41 -26.09 5.47 -6.42
CA ASP A 41 -25.70 6.83 -6.04
C ASP A 41 -25.65 7.80 -7.22
N HIS A 42 -25.29 7.32 -8.42
CA HIS A 42 -25.12 8.15 -9.63
C HIS A 42 -25.92 7.62 -10.82
N LYS A 43 -27.18 7.24 -10.56
CA LYS A 43 -28.04 6.55 -11.52
C LYS A 43 -28.16 7.27 -12.87
N GLU A 44 -28.29 8.59 -12.86
CA GLU A 44 -28.48 9.38 -14.09
C GLU A 44 -27.25 9.35 -15.02
N GLU A 45 -26.04 9.37 -14.45
CA GLU A 45 -24.79 9.36 -15.24
C GLU A 45 -24.50 7.97 -15.82
N TYR A 46 -24.66 6.91 -15.02
CA TYR A 46 -24.26 5.57 -15.44
C TYR A 46 -25.31 4.82 -16.25
N THR A 47 -26.60 5.17 -16.14
CA THR A 47 -27.65 4.53 -16.94
C THR A 47 -27.73 5.06 -18.37
N GLN A 48 -27.12 6.22 -18.66
CA GLN A 48 -27.16 6.86 -19.98
C GLN A 48 -26.61 5.95 -21.10
N PHE A 49 -25.61 5.12 -20.81
CA PHE A 49 -24.96 4.24 -21.78
C PHE A 49 -25.36 2.75 -21.65
N GLY A 50 -26.34 2.46 -20.78
CA GLY A 50 -26.85 1.12 -20.52
C GLY A 50 -26.12 0.36 -19.41
N LEU A 51 -26.90 -0.35 -18.59
CA LEU A 51 -26.41 -1.08 -17.40
C LEU A 51 -25.34 -2.13 -17.72
N VAL A 52 -25.50 -2.86 -18.82
CA VAL A 52 -24.55 -3.90 -19.23
C VAL A 52 -23.16 -3.32 -19.46
N ARG A 53 -23.10 -2.13 -20.09
CA ARG A 53 -21.84 -1.44 -20.36
C ARG A 53 -21.19 -0.95 -19.07
N TYR A 54 -21.98 -0.37 -18.16
CA TYR A 54 -21.50 0.05 -16.85
C TYR A 54 -20.80 -1.09 -16.10
N PHE A 55 -21.47 -2.24 -15.95
CA PHE A 55 -20.88 -3.39 -15.25
C PHE A 55 -19.64 -3.93 -15.98
N ALA A 56 -19.66 -3.98 -17.32
CA ALA A 56 -18.50 -4.40 -18.10
C ALA A 56 -17.29 -3.48 -17.89
N GLU A 57 -17.50 -2.16 -17.87
CA GLU A 57 -16.45 -1.17 -17.62
C GLU A 57 -15.94 -1.24 -16.18
N TYR A 58 -16.84 -1.39 -15.19
CA TYR A 58 -16.46 -1.56 -13.79
C TYR A 58 -15.59 -2.80 -13.58
N PHE A 59 -16.03 -3.98 -14.02
CA PHE A 59 -15.24 -5.21 -13.85
C PHE A 59 -13.97 -5.23 -14.71
N SER A 60 -13.96 -4.54 -15.86
CA SER A 60 -12.73 -4.29 -16.60
C SER A 60 -11.77 -3.42 -15.79
N SER A 61 -12.26 -2.39 -15.10
CA SER A 61 -11.46 -1.57 -14.18
C SER A 61 -10.87 -2.40 -13.04
N VAL A 62 -11.68 -3.28 -12.42
CA VAL A 62 -11.22 -4.21 -11.37
C VAL A 62 -10.13 -5.15 -11.90
N LYS A 63 -10.36 -5.76 -13.06
CA LYS A 63 -9.40 -6.66 -13.70
C LYS A 63 -8.07 -5.96 -14.00
N ASN A 64 -8.12 -4.70 -14.39
CA ASN A 64 -6.95 -3.90 -14.78
C ASN A 64 -6.35 -3.10 -13.60
N SER A 65 -6.81 -3.32 -12.36
CA SER A 65 -6.31 -2.65 -11.15
C SER A 65 -6.55 -1.14 -11.09
N ASN A 66 -7.48 -0.59 -11.89
CA ASN A 66 -7.75 0.86 -11.92
C ASN A 66 -8.87 1.29 -10.97
N HIS A 67 -9.64 0.34 -10.42
CA HIS A 67 -10.78 0.54 -9.53
C HIS A 67 -10.44 1.10 -8.14
N VAL A 68 -9.15 1.30 -7.86
CA VAL A 68 -8.61 1.82 -6.60
C VAL A 68 -8.28 3.32 -6.67
N LEU A 69 -8.34 3.94 -7.84
CA LEU A 69 -8.03 5.37 -7.98
C LEU A 69 -9.14 6.24 -7.36
N PHE A 70 -8.75 7.19 -6.51
CA PHE A 70 -9.62 8.16 -5.84
C PHE A 70 -10.71 7.53 -4.97
N ARG A 71 -10.42 6.38 -4.38
CA ARG A 71 -11.30 5.69 -3.43
C ARG A 71 -10.88 6.01 -2.00
N GLU A 72 -11.81 5.82 -1.08
CA GLU A 72 -11.56 5.92 0.36
C GLU A 72 -10.66 4.78 0.85
N PHE A 73 -9.87 5.03 1.88
CA PHE A 73 -8.92 4.06 2.43
C PHE A 73 -9.60 2.77 2.88
N SER A 74 -10.82 2.87 3.40
CA SER A 74 -11.67 1.74 3.80
C SER A 74 -11.88 0.75 2.65
N TYR A 75 -12.11 1.24 1.43
CA TYR A 75 -12.24 0.42 0.23
C TYR A 75 -10.89 -0.14 -0.22
N ILE A 76 -9.83 0.67 -0.18
CA ILE A 76 -8.49 0.25 -0.60
C ILE A 76 -7.96 -0.91 0.25
N ARG A 77 -8.21 -0.90 1.57
CA ARG A 77 -7.78 -1.96 2.49
C ARG A 77 -8.68 -3.19 2.52
N ALA A 78 -9.88 -3.13 1.91
CA ALA A 78 -10.95 -4.11 2.11
C ALA A 78 -10.60 -5.51 1.56
N THR A 79 -9.88 -5.57 0.44
CA THR A 79 -9.50 -6.83 -0.21
C THR A 79 -8.02 -6.89 -0.53
N GLN A 80 -7.49 -8.09 -0.65
CA GLN A 80 -6.10 -8.30 -1.07
C GLN A 80 -5.85 -7.80 -2.48
N HIS A 81 -6.82 -8.01 -3.38
CA HIS A 81 -6.74 -7.48 -4.74
C HIS A 81 -6.73 -5.95 -4.76
N ASN A 82 -7.50 -5.27 -3.88
CA ASN A 82 -7.45 -3.82 -3.76
C ASN A 82 -6.10 -3.34 -3.23
N ARG A 83 -5.57 -3.98 -2.18
CA ARG A 83 -4.25 -3.66 -1.63
C ARG A 83 -3.15 -3.79 -2.68
N ALA A 84 -3.07 -4.93 -3.36
CA ALA A 84 -2.09 -5.16 -4.43
C ALA A 84 -2.26 -4.20 -5.61
N SER A 85 -3.51 -3.94 -6.02
CA SER A 85 -3.80 -2.99 -7.10
C SER A 85 -3.36 -1.57 -6.73
N PHE A 86 -3.59 -1.14 -5.49
CA PHE A 86 -3.19 0.18 -5.02
C PHE A 86 -1.66 0.33 -4.96
N ILE A 87 -0.95 -0.67 -4.43
CA ILE A 87 0.53 -0.72 -4.44
C ILE A 87 1.05 -0.58 -5.88
N ARG A 88 0.48 -1.35 -6.82
CA ARG A 88 0.88 -1.30 -8.24
C ARG A 88 0.62 0.05 -8.89
N VAL A 89 -0.53 0.67 -8.62
CA VAL A 89 -0.87 1.99 -9.15
C VAL A 89 0.07 3.05 -8.58
N PHE A 90 0.31 3.04 -7.27
CA PHE A 90 1.27 3.94 -6.63
C PHE A 90 2.67 3.79 -7.23
N TRP A 91 3.13 2.56 -7.42
CA TRP A 91 4.38 2.27 -8.10
C TRP A 91 4.43 2.88 -9.51
N ARG A 92 3.42 2.60 -10.35
CA ARG A 92 3.35 3.12 -11.73
C ARG A 92 3.35 4.65 -11.79
N CYS A 93 2.65 5.32 -10.89
CA CYS A 93 2.54 6.78 -10.87
C CYS A 93 3.83 7.47 -10.45
N PHE A 94 4.58 6.89 -9.51
CA PHE A 94 5.66 7.60 -8.82
C PHE A 94 7.06 6.98 -8.97
N ARG A 95 7.23 5.88 -9.72
CA ARG A 95 8.56 5.26 -9.95
C ARG A 95 9.62 6.22 -10.47
N GLN A 96 9.23 7.29 -11.16
CA GLN A 96 10.15 8.28 -11.71
C GLN A 96 10.95 8.98 -10.60
N ILE A 97 10.38 9.13 -9.40
CA ILE A 97 11.07 9.65 -8.21
C ILE A 97 12.29 8.77 -7.88
N GLY A 98 12.09 7.44 -7.92
CA GLY A 98 13.16 6.47 -7.73
C GLY A 98 14.23 6.54 -8.82
N LYS A 99 13.85 6.77 -10.08
CA LYS A 99 14.81 6.99 -11.18
C LYS A 99 15.64 8.26 -11.01
N SER A 100 15.04 9.34 -10.50
CA SER A 100 15.74 10.59 -10.22
C SER A 100 16.73 10.46 -9.05
N GLY A 101 16.55 9.45 -8.19
CA GLY A 101 17.35 9.26 -6.99
C GLY A 101 16.91 10.15 -5.82
N ASP A 102 15.73 10.78 -5.92
CA ASP A 102 15.20 11.65 -4.89
C ASP A 102 14.84 10.82 -3.64
N LEU A 103 15.26 11.31 -2.47
CA LEU A 103 14.88 10.76 -1.18
C LEU A 103 13.74 11.59 -0.59
N LEU A 104 12.73 10.92 -0.05
CA LEU A 104 11.55 11.58 0.49
C LEU A 104 11.35 11.23 1.97
N SER A 105 10.75 12.16 2.69
CA SER A 105 10.28 11.99 4.07
C SER A 105 8.96 11.22 4.14
N VAL A 106 8.58 10.79 5.34
CA VAL A 106 7.29 10.13 5.62
C VAL A 106 6.10 10.99 5.18
N LEU A 107 6.18 12.31 5.38
CA LEU A 107 5.08 13.23 5.04
C LEU A 107 4.95 13.42 3.53
N GLU A 108 6.05 13.41 2.80
CA GLU A 108 6.04 13.47 1.34
C GLU A 108 5.45 12.20 0.74
N TYR A 109 5.85 11.01 1.22
CA TYR A 109 5.24 9.75 0.80
C TYR A 109 3.74 9.70 1.10
N ARG A 110 3.32 10.17 2.28
CA ARG A 110 1.90 10.31 2.61
C ARG A 110 1.19 11.21 1.60
N SER A 111 1.78 12.35 1.27
CA SER A 111 1.20 13.31 0.32
C SER A 111 1.01 12.68 -1.06
N LEU A 112 1.99 11.89 -1.54
CA LEU A 112 1.89 11.15 -2.80
C LEU A 112 0.77 10.09 -2.76
N LEU A 113 0.66 9.34 -1.66
CA LEU A 113 -0.42 8.36 -1.46
C LEU A 113 -1.79 9.05 -1.43
N GLN A 114 -1.87 10.26 -0.86
CA GLN A 114 -3.10 11.05 -0.80
C GLN A 114 -3.55 11.60 -2.15
N LEU A 115 -2.66 11.71 -3.15
CA LEU A 115 -3.05 12.01 -4.52
C LEU A 115 -3.91 10.89 -5.13
N LEU A 116 -3.76 9.65 -4.64
CA LEU A 116 -4.52 8.47 -5.09
C LEU A 116 -5.66 8.09 -4.15
N CYS A 117 -5.50 8.29 -2.85
CA CYS A 117 -6.45 7.95 -1.79
C CYS A 117 -6.53 9.12 -0.78
N PRO A 118 -7.50 10.05 -0.92
CA PRO A 118 -7.48 11.33 -0.20
C PRO A 118 -7.35 11.23 1.34
N ASP A 119 -7.94 10.19 1.92
CA ASP A 119 -7.97 9.89 3.35
C ASP A 119 -6.88 8.89 3.79
N PHE A 120 -5.79 8.72 3.01
CA PHE A 120 -4.75 7.75 3.34
C PHE A 120 -4.11 8.03 4.72
N PRO A 121 -4.08 7.03 5.64
CA PRO A 121 -3.64 7.23 7.01
C PRO A 121 -2.12 7.36 7.13
N LEU A 122 -1.68 8.30 7.98
CA LEU A 122 -0.25 8.51 8.29
C LEU A 122 0.37 7.27 8.95
N GLU A 123 -0.38 6.56 9.78
CA GLU A 123 0.11 5.40 10.54
C GLU A 123 0.66 4.30 9.64
N VAL A 124 0.01 4.04 8.50
CA VAL A 124 0.47 3.01 7.56
C VAL A 124 1.81 3.40 6.93
N VAL A 125 1.98 4.68 6.58
CA VAL A 125 3.23 5.21 6.01
C VAL A 125 4.34 5.18 7.05
N ARG A 126 4.03 5.57 8.30
CA ARG A 126 4.98 5.52 9.42
C ARG A 126 5.42 4.10 9.71
N SER A 127 4.51 3.13 9.74
CA SER A 127 4.88 1.73 9.96
C SER A 127 5.80 1.20 8.86
N ALA A 128 5.54 1.55 7.59
CA ALA A 128 6.44 1.20 6.48
C ALA A 128 7.82 1.88 6.64
N ALA A 129 7.85 3.15 7.04
CA ALA A 129 9.09 3.88 7.27
C ALA A 129 9.94 3.27 8.39
N ARG A 130 9.32 2.81 9.49
CA ARG A 130 10.04 2.16 10.61
C ARG A 130 10.73 0.86 10.18
N ILE A 131 10.16 0.15 9.21
CA ILE A 131 10.84 -1.00 8.60
C ILE A 131 12.14 -0.53 7.93
N VAL A 132 12.09 0.56 7.15
CA VAL A 132 13.24 1.09 6.39
C VAL A 132 14.32 1.69 7.28
N LEU A 133 13.92 2.57 8.19
CA LEU A 133 14.84 3.41 8.96
C LEU A 133 15.37 2.71 10.22
N MET A 134 14.76 1.59 10.63
CA MET A 134 15.14 0.79 11.80
C MET A 134 15.28 1.60 13.11
N ASP A 135 14.68 2.80 13.17
CA ASP A 135 14.76 3.76 14.25
C ASP A 135 13.45 4.57 14.33
N ASP A 136 13.22 5.25 15.46
CA ASP A 136 12.10 6.18 15.66
C ASP A 136 12.35 7.57 15.02
N ALA A 137 13.45 7.72 14.27
CA ALA A 137 13.79 8.93 13.53
C ALA A 137 12.88 9.15 12.30
N THR A 138 11.69 9.69 12.52
CA THR A 138 10.68 9.94 11.46
C THR A 138 11.09 11.01 10.44
N ASP A 139 12.17 11.75 10.70
CA ASP A 139 12.65 12.85 9.87
C ASP A 139 13.71 12.43 8.85
N CYS A 140 14.12 11.16 8.85
CA CYS A 140 15.05 10.66 7.85
C CYS A 140 14.36 10.49 6.48
N LEU A 141 15.12 10.82 5.43
CA LEU A 141 14.68 10.60 4.06
C LEU A 141 14.96 9.15 3.65
N MET A 142 14.07 8.56 2.87
CA MET A 142 14.20 7.19 2.37
C MET A 142 14.06 7.15 0.85
N SER A 143 14.67 6.13 0.25
CA SER A 143 14.59 5.92 -1.19
C SER A 143 13.23 5.36 -1.56
N PHE A 144 12.78 5.64 -2.80
CA PHE A 144 11.54 5.06 -3.33
C PHE A 144 11.55 3.53 -3.31
N SER A 145 12.70 2.92 -3.61
CA SER A 145 12.86 1.46 -3.65
C SER A 145 12.69 0.82 -2.27
N ASP A 146 13.34 1.39 -1.26
CA ASP A 146 13.23 0.86 0.10
C ASP A 146 11.82 1.07 0.67
N PHE A 147 11.25 2.27 0.43
CA PHE A 147 9.89 2.57 0.87
C PHE A 147 8.86 1.65 0.22
N ILE A 148 8.90 1.45 -1.10
CA ILE A 148 7.82 0.74 -1.80
C ILE A 148 7.73 -0.73 -1.40
N TYR A 149 8.86 -1.40 -1.14
CA TYR A 149 8.87 -2.78 -0.68
C TYR A 149 8.45 -2.91 0.79
N ALA A 150 8.91 -2.01 1.66
CA ALA A 150 8.45 -1.95 3.04
C ALA A 150 6.95 -1.64 3.13
N PHE A 151 6.48 -0.70 2.31
CA PHE A 151 5.06 -0.35 2.18
C PHE A 151 4.24 -1.53 1.66
N GLN A 152 4.72 -2.25 0.65
CA GLN A 152 4.07 -3.45 0.13
C GLN A 152 3.88 -4.49 1.24
N LEU A 153 4.95 -4.82 1.98
CA LEU A 153 4.87 -5.79 3.08
C LEU A 153 3.90 -5.32 4.16
N GLN A 154 4.09 -4.09 4.66
CA GLN A 154 3.31 -3.51 5.75
C GLN A 154 1.82 -3.41 5.40
N PHE A 155 1.51 -2.97 4.19
CA PHE A 155 0.14 -2.72 3.78
C PHE A 155 -0.60 -3.99 3.38
N TYR A 156 0.08 -4.94 2.71
CA TYR A 156 -0.55 -6.16 2.25
C TYR A 156 -0.80 -7.16 3.39
N TYR A 157 0.19 -7.36 4.26
CA TYR A 157 0.16 -8.33 5.35
C TYR A 157 -0.06 -7.72 6.74
N GLN A 158 -0.66 -6.53 6.82
CA GLN A 158 -0.81 -5.77 8.06
C GLN A 158 -1.27 -6.63 9.25
N GLU A 159 -2.37 -7.37 9.11
CA GLU A 159 -2.96 -8.15 10.19
C GLU A 159 -2.01 -9.25 10.70
N PHE A 160 -1.21 -9.83 9.80
CA PHE A 160 -0.21 -10.84 10.14
C PHE A 160 0.93 -10.20 10.92
N LEU A 161 1.45 -9.07 10.45
CA LEU A 161 2.54 -8.36 11.11
C LEU A 161 2.15 -7.87 12.50
N ASP A 162 0.93 -7.34 12.67
CA ASP A 162 0.40 -6.94 13.97
C ASP A 162 0.39 -8.14 14.96
N SER A 163 0.04 -9.33 14.47
CA SER A 163 0.04 -10.56 15.29
C SER A 163 1.45 -11.04 15.63
N VAL A 164 2.38 -10.97 14.67
CA VAL A 164 3.80 -11.33 14.90
C VAL A 164 4.45 -10.34 15.85
N GLN A 165 4.10 -9.06 15.81
CA GLN A 165 4.59 -8.07 16.75
C GLN A 165 4.23 -8.43 18.19
N VAL A 166 2.99 -8.88 18.44
CA VAL A 166 2.56 -9.32 19.78
C VAL A 166 3.41 -10.51 20.25
N ILE A 167 3.62 -11.50 19.38
CA ILE A 167 4.47 -12.67 19.68
C ILE A 167 5.89 -12.21 20.02
N TYR A 168 6.46 -11.31 19.22
CA TYR A 168 7.81 -10.79 19.43
C TYR A 168 7.95 -10.08 20.79
N GLN A 169 6.97 -9.25 21.15
CA GLN A 169 6.96 -8.55 22.45
C GLN A 169 6.80 -9.52 23.63
N ASP A 170 5.99 -10.56 23.49
CA ASP A 170 5.85 -11.60 24.51
C ASP A 170 7.15 -12.38 24.71
N LEU A 171 7.86 -12.70 23.63
CA LEU A 171 9.17 -13.36 23.69
C LEU A 171 10.24 -12.46 24.32
N LEU A 172 10.25 -11.16 24.00
CA LEU A 172 11.11 -10.17 24.67
C LEU A 172 10.82 -10.08 26.18
N ALA A 173 9.55 -10.18 26.57
CA ALA A 173 9.14 -10.20 27.98
C ALA A 173 9.40 -11.55 28.68
N GLY A 174 10.07 -12.51 28.04
CA GLY A 174 10.40 -13.83 28.60
C GLY A 174 9.22 -14.81 28.64
N LYS A 175 8.09 -14.51 27.98
CA LYS A 175 6.95 -15.43 27.87
C LYS A 175 7.23 -16.41 26.74
N SER A 176 7.93 -17.49 27.06
CA SER A 176 8.11 -18.61 26.13
C SER A 176 6.86 -19.50 26.12
N PRO A 177 6.57 -20.24 25.03
CA PRO A 177 5.51 -21.25 25.01
C PRO A 177 5.68 -22.35 26.08
N ASN A 178 6.87 -22.48 26.66
CA ASN A 178 7.19 -23.41 27.74
C ASN A 178 7.15 -22.77 29.15
N THR A 179 6.76 -21.50 29.27
CA THR A 179 6.70 -20.81 30.57
C THR A 179 5.51 -21.33 31.38
N VAL A 180 5.78 -22.26 32.30
CA VAL A 180 4.82 -22.71 33.32
C VAL A 180 4.67 -21.60 34.36
N ILE A 181 3.55 -20.87 34.30
CA ILE A 181 3.20 -19.90 35.35
C ILE A 181 2.71 -20.69 36.57
N VAL A 182 3.60 -20.94 37.51
CA VAL A 182 3.24 -21.52 38.80
C VAL A 182 2.67 -20.40 39.69
N PRO A 183 1.44 -20.53 40.22
CA PRO A 183 0.93 -19.57 41.19
C PRO A 183 1.67 -19.79 42.52
N THR A 184 2.74 -19.05 42.77
CA THR A 184 3.41 -19.07 44.07
C THR A 184 2.76 -18.04 44.97
N SER A 185 1.87 -18.49 45.84
CA SER A 185 1.28 -17.69 46.91
C SER A 185 2.29 -17.52 48.07
N SER A 186 3.18 -16.52 48.00
CA SER A 186 3.80 -15.88 49.18
C SER A 186 4.75 -14.72 48.83
N SER A 187 4.46 -13.55 49.42
CA SER A 187 5.39 -12.47 49.81
C SER A 187 5.96 -11.54 48.73
N VAL A 188 5.29 -10.38 48.58
CA VAL A 188 5.51 -9.31 47.60
C VAL A 188 6.62 -8.31 47.98
N GLU A 189 7.31 -8.42 49.12
CA GLU A 189 8.10 -7.28 49.65
C GLU A 189 9.63 -7.46 49.75
N GLN A 190 10.24 -8.53 49.22
CA GLN A 190 11.69 -8.76 49.41
C GLN A 190 12.53 -8.99 48.14
N LEU A 191 11.95 -8.92 46.95
CA LEU A 191 12.70 -9.04 45.68
C LEU A 191 13.03 -7.69 45.01
N MET A 192 12.46 -6.57 45.47
CA MET A 192 12.67 -5.26 44.82
C MET A 192 14.00 -4.56 45.21
N ALA A 193 14.73 -5.04 46.22
CA ALA A 193 15.90 -4.34 46.74
C ALA A 193 17.25 -4.94 46.36
N VAL A 194 17.30 -6.17 45.82
CA VAL A 194 18.58 -6.83 45.43
C VAL A 194 18.74 -6.93 43.90
N ALA A 195 17.70 -6.62 43.13
CA ALA A 195 17.76 -6.52 41.67
C ALA A 195 18.28 -5.16 41.16
N ALA A 196 18.50 -4.18 42.05
CA ALA A 196 18.84 -2.82 41.67
C ALA A 196 20.35 -2.52 41.55
N GLU A 197 21.24 -3.45 41.93
CA GLU A 197 22.70 -3.20 41.92
C GLU A 197 23.51 -4.17 41.02
N GLU A 198 22.89 -5.19 40.41
CA GLU A 198 23.51 -6.00 39.35
C GLU A 198 23.02 -5.64 37.94
N ASN A 199 21.99 -4.79 37.81
CA ASN A 199 21.40 -4.41 36.52
C ASN A 199 22.22 -3.40 35.71
N ASP A 200 23.25 -2.78 36.27
CA ASP A 200 24.02 -1.71 35.59
C ASP A 200 25.14 -2.22 34.67
N ARG A 201 25.23 -3.54 34.38
CA ARG A 201 26.26 -4.09 33.47
C ARG A 201 25.78 -5.07 32.38
N GLU A 202 24.49 -5.36 32.29
CA GLU A 202 23.94 -6.28 31.26
C GLU A 202 22.88 -5.65 30.34
N GLU A 203 22.50 -4.40 30.54
CA GLU A 203 21.40 -3.72 29.82
C GLU A 203 21.75 -3.25 28.38
N GLN A 204 22.88 -3.67 27.79
CA GLN A 204 23.27 -3.25 26.42
C GLN A 204 23.75 -4.38 25.49
N GLN A 205 23.58 -5.66 25.85
CA GLN A 205 24.11 -6.79 25.05
C GLN A 205 23.11 -7.86 24.58
N GLN A 206 21.79 -7.66 24.69
CA GLN A 206 20.79 -8.66 24.25
C GLN A 206 19.59 -8.09 23.45
N ASP A 207 19.81 -7.22 22.47
CA ASP A 207 18.71 -6.56 21.74
C ASP A 207 18.10 -7.43 20.61
N GLY A 208 17.55 -8.59 20.96
CA GLY A 208 16.89 -9.47 19.99
C GLY A 208 16.36 -10.78 20.55
N VAL A 209 15.31 -11.30 19.92
CA VAL A 209 14.69 -12.59 20.27
C VAL A 209 15.43 -13.72 19.53
N ASP A 210 15.52 -14.89 20.15
CA ASP A 210 16.02 -16.10 19.51
C ASP A 210 15.20 -16.45 18.26
N SER A 211 15.87 -16.57 17.12
CA SER A 211 15.22 -16.70 15.82
C SER A 211 14.49 -18.03 15.67
N SER A 212 15.02 -19.11 16.26
CA SER A 212 14.40 -20.44 16.21
C SER A 212 13.06 -20.46 16.97
N THR A 213 13.05 -19.86 18.15
CA THR A 213 11.86 -19.72 19.00
C THR A 213 10.80 -18.85 18.31
N LEU A 214 11.22 -17.75 17.67
CA LEU A 214 10.32 -16.89 16.90
C LEU A 214 9.74 -17.64 15.69
N ALA A 215 10.56 -18.42 14.96
CA ALA A 215 10.11 -19.21 13.81
C ALA A 215 9.02 -20.22 14.20
N GLU A 216 9.22 -20.96 15.30
CA GLU A 216 8.22 -21.90 15.82
C GLU A 216 6.89 -21.20 16.16
N CYS A 217 6.96 -20.05 16.83
CA CYS A 217 5.77 -19.28 17.19
C CYS A 217 5.03 -18.74 15.95
N VAL A 218 5.77 -18.28 14.95
CA VAL A 218 5.21 -17.78 13.68
C VAL A 218 4.59 -18.92 12.87
N ASP A 219 5.22 -20.10 12.83
CA ASP A 219 4.67 -21.29 12.19
C ASP A 219 3.34 -21.71 12.85
N ALA A 220 3.30 -21.74 14.19
CA ALA A 220 2.09 -22.03 14.94
C ALA A 220 0.99 -20.97 14.73
N LEU A 221 1.36 -19.69 14.55
CA LEU A 221 0.41 -18.65 14.15
C LEU A 221 -0.19 -18.96 12.78
N CYS A 222 0.63 -19.35 11.81
CA CYS A 222 0.20 -19.64 10.43
C CYS A 222 -0.79 -20.80 10.33
N ASP A 223 -0.79 -21.76 11.28
CA ASP A 223 -1.77 -22.86 11.32
C ASP A 223 -3.21 -22.40 11.58
N ARG A 224 -3.35 -21.29 12.29
CA ARG A 224 -4.66 -20.75 12.73
C ARG A 224 -4.99 -19.39 12.11
N PHE A 225 -4.10 -18.84 11.29
CA PHE A 225 -4.27 -17.49 10.75
C PHE A 225 -5.25 -17.48 9.58
N LYS A 226 -6.24 -16.58 9.63
CA LYS A 226 -7.33 -16.51 8.65
C LYS A 226 -7.08 -15.54 7.50
N HIS A 227 -6.14 -14.60 7.67
CA HIS A 227 -5.85 -13.57 6.67
C HIS A 227 -4.61 -13.91 5.84
N SER A 228 -4.29 -13.04 4.89
CA SER A 228 -2.98 -12.89 4.23
C SER A 228 -1.78 -13.16 5.14
N TYR A 229 -0.92 -14.14 4.88
CA TYR A 229 0.42 -14.22 5.46
C TYR A 229 1.46 -14.65 4.39
N PRO A 230 2.75 -14.28 4.56
CA PRO A 230 3.81 -14.73 3.66
C PRO A 230 3.98 -16.25 3.64
N SER A 231 4.61 -16.81 2.60
CA SER A 231 4.89 -18.25 2.56
C SER A 231 5.73 -18.67 3.77
N ARG A 232 5.32 -19.75 4.45
CA ARG A 232 6.03 -20.31 5.61
C ARG A 232 7.48 -20.66 5.29
N THR A 233 7.73 -21.17 4.09
CA THR A 233 9.08 -21.49 3.62
C THR A 233 9.95 -20.24 3.59
N CYS A 234 9.46 -19.15 2.98
CA CYS A 234 10.18 -17.89 2.91
C CYS A 234 10.37 -17.24 4.28
N THR A 235 9.38 -17.31 5.16
CA THR A 235 9.50 -16.78 6.52
C THR A 235 10.55 -17.53 7.33
N ARG A 236 10.60 -18.87 7.20
CA ARG A 236 11.61 -19.70 7.86
C ARG A 236 13.00 -19.44 7.29
N GLU A 237 13.14 -19.36 5.96
CA GLU A 237 14.39 -19.02 5.28
C GLU A 237 14.98 -17.69 5.76
N VAL A 238 14.14 -16.70 6.05
CA VAL A 238 14.58 -15.40 6.60
C VAL A 238 15.06 -15.53 8.05
N LEU A 239 14.44 -16.37 8.87
CA LEU A 239 14.75 -16.54 10.28
C LEU A 239 15.97 -17.46 10.50
N GLU A 240 16.14 -18.50 9.70
CA GLU A 240 17.27 -19.46 9.81
C GLU A 240 18.66 -18.81 9.57
N GLN A 241 18.69 -17.62 8.97
CA GLN A 241 19.94 -16.92 8.65
C GLN A 241 20.62 -16.25 9.86
N ILE A 242 19.91 -16.08 10.99
CA ILE A 242 20.34 -15.22 12.09
C ILE A 242 20.01 -15.90 13.43
N GLU A 243 20.92 -15.85 14.40
CA GLU A 243 20.71 -16.43 15.74
C GLU A 243 19.74 -15.59 16.59
N LYS A 244 19.96 -14.26 16.65
CA LYS A 244 19.09 -13.31 17.33
C LYS A 244 18.58 -12.24 16.37
N VAL A 245 17.27 -11.96 16.39
CA VAL A 245 16.64 -11.05 15.45
C VAL A 245 15.89 -9.91 16.15
N SER A 246 16.08 -8.69 15.64
CA SER A 246 15.25 -7.54 16.02
C SER A 246 13.94 -7.53 15.20
N TYR A 247 12.85 -7.01 15.74
CA TYR A 247 11.56 -6.99 15.02
C TYR A 247 11.67 -6.30 13.66
N TYR A 248 12.23 -5.08 13.62
CA TYR A 248 12.38 -4.35 12.36
C TYR A 248 13.46 -4.94 11.45
N GLY A 249 14.48 -5.61 12.00
CA GLY A 249 15.43 -6.39 11.22
C GLY A 249 14.75 -7.56 10.50
N PHE A 250 13.85 -8.27 11.20
CA PHE A 250 13.02 -9.32 10.60
C PHE A 250 12.11 -8.77 9.49
N LEU A 251 11.40 -7.67 9.75
CA LEU A 251 10.52 -7.05 8.74
C LEU A 251 11.28 -6.56 7.51
N MET A 252 12.46 -5.97 7.72
CA MET A 252 13.34 -5.52 6.64
C MET A 252 13.77 -6.70 5.75
N SER A 253 14.14 -7.83 6.35
CA SER A 253 14.49 -9.04 5.61
C SER A 253 13.29 -9.62 4.85
N LEU A 254 12.09 -9.63 5.44
CA LEU A 254 10.86 -10.03 4.74
C LEU A 254 10.55 -9.11 3.54
N ALA A 255 10.69 -7.79 3.70
CA ALA A 255 10.41 -6.81 2.65
C ALA A 255 11.35 -6.96 1.44
N LYS A 256 12.58 -7.40 1.69
CA LYS A 256 13.60 -7.65 0.65
C LYS A 256 13.53 -9.05 0.05
N HIS A 257 12.70 -9.94 0.59
CA HIS A 257 12.65 -11.33 0.15
C HIS A 257 11.90 -11.49 -1.19
N GLU A 258 12.60 -11.89 -2.23
CA GLU A 258 12.06 -12.05 -3.59
C GLU A 258 10.84 -12.97 -3.64
N GLY A 259 10.88 -14.13 -2.98
CA GLY A 259 9.74 -15.06 -2.96
C GLY A 259 8.47 -14.45 -2.35
N ILE A 260 8.61 -13.56 -1.37
CA ILE A 260 7.47 -12.89 -0.73
C ILE A 260 6.92 -11.81 -1.66
N ASN A 261 7.81 -11.03 -2.26
CA ASN A 261 7.44 -9.98 -3.22
C ASN A 261 6.73 -10.57 -4.45
N GLN A 262 7.22 -11.70 -4.96
CA GLN A 262 6.60 -12.42 -6.07
C GLN A 262 5.24 -13.02 -5.70
N ALA A 263 5.08 -13.51 -4.46
CA ALA A 263 3.79 -14.03 -3.99
C ALA A 263 2.72 -12.94 -3.89
N ILE A 264 3.07 -11.72 -3.46
CA ILE A 264 2.16 -10.56 -3.48
C ILE A 264 1.85 -10.17 -4.94
N GLY A 265 2.87 -10.14 -5.80
CA GLY A 265 2.74 -9.90 -7.24
C GLY A 265 2.27 -8.48 -7.61
N ALA A 266 2.37 -7.51 -6.70
CA ALA A 266 2.00 -6.12 -6.97
C ALA A 266 3.13 -5.36 -7.68
N LEU A 267 4.38 -5.61 -7.28
CA LEU A 267 5.60 -4.99 -7.81
C LEU A 267 6.38 -5.96 -8.73
N PRO A 268 7.18 -5.44 -9.67
CA PRO A 268 8.14 -6.24 -10.45
C PRO A 268 9.35 -6.66 -9.58
N SER A 269 10.33 -7.35 -10.17
CA SER A 269 11.60 -7.64 -9.47
C SER A 269 12.38 -6.37 -9.18
N LYS A 270 13.37 -6.46 -8.28
CA LYS A 270 14.21 -5.31 -7.90
C LYS A 270 14.94 -4.69 -9.10
N GLU A 271 15.37 -5.49 -10.07
CA GLU A 271 16.08 -5.03 -11.27
C GLU A 271 15.16 -4.26 -12.22
N GLU A 272 13.88 -4.64 -12.25
CA GLU A 272 12.86 -4.07 -13.12
C GLU A 272 12.03 -2.99 -12.42
N LEU A 273 12.22 -2.77 -11.11
CA LEU A 273 11.43 -1.85 -10.29
C LEU A 273 11.36 -0.44 -10.86
N LEU A 274 12.46 0.05 -11.42
CA LEU A 274 12.50 1.38 -11.98
C LEU A 274 12.28 1.39 -13.48
N ILE A 275 11.85 0.30 -14.13
CA ILE A 275 11.74 0.21 -15.60
C ILE A 275 10.29 -0.11 -15.97
N ASP A 276 9.66 0.77 -16.76
CA ASP A 276 8.36 0.50 -17.37
C ASP A 276 8.38 1.05 -18.80
N PRO A 277 8.76 0.22 -19.79
CA PRO A 277 8.99 0.70 -21.14
C PRO A 277 7.76 1.34 -21.79
N GLU A 278 6.55 0.87 -21.45
CA GLU A 278 5.31 1.40 -21.99
C GLU A 278 5.05 2.81 -21.46
N MET A 279 5.10 2.97 -20.13
CA MET A 279 4.88 4.26 -19.49
C MET A 279 6.03 5.25 -19.75
N ASP A 280 7.26 4.76 -19.85
CA ASP A 280 8.43 5.58 -20.18
C ASP A 280 8.30 6.17 -21.59
N GLN A 281 7.90 5.37 -22.57
CA GLN A 281 7.65 5.86 -23.93
C GLN A 281 6.51 6.88 -24.01
N GLU A 282 5.42 6.66 -23.28
CA GLU A 282 4.31 7.63 -23.23
C GLU A 282 4.72 8.95 -22.56
N LEU A 283 5.55 8.88 -21.52
CA LEU A 283 6.12 10.07 -20.87
C LEU A 283 7.04 10.84 -21.83
N ASP A 284 7.92 10.14 -22.55
CA ASP A 284 8.80 10.75 -23.54
C ASP A 284 8.02 11.43 -24.68
N LYS A 285 6.94 10.79 -25.16
CA LYS A 285 6.03 11.40 -26.14
C LYS A 285 5.40 12.68 -25.60
N LEU A 286 4.95 12.68 -24.34
CA LEU A 286 4.34 13.84 -23.72
C LEU A 286 5.34 15.00 -23.54
N ILE A 287 6.55 14.70 -23.09
CA ILE A 287 7.65 15.69 -22.96
C ILE A 287 7.99 16.27 -24.34
N GLY A 288 8.04 15.43 -25.37
CA GLY A 288 8.23 15.86 -26.76
C GLY A 288 7.14 16.82 -27.24
N GLN A 289 5.87 16.56 -26.93
CA GLN A 289 4.76 17.44 -27.29
C GLN A 289 4.81 18.81 -26.58
N ILE A 290 5.23 18.81 -25.31
CA ILE A 290 5.38 20.06 -24.51
C ILE A 290 6.55 20.88 -25.04
N SER A 291 7.67 20.22 -25.37
CA SER A 291 8.89 20.89 -25.85
C SER A 291 8.78 21.46 -27.27
N VAL A 292 7.82 20.95 -28.07
CA VAL A 292 7.59 21.38 -29.47
C VAL A 292 6.50 22.45 -29.59
N SER A 293 5.87 22.89 -28.50
CA SER A 293 4.92 24.02 -28.52
C SER A 293 5.67 25.37 -28.48
N PRO A 294 5.80 26.12 -29.60
CA PRO A 294 6.39 27.45 -29.57
C PRO A 294 5.32 28.44 -29.07
N GLY A 295 5.74 29.44 -28.31
CA GLY A 295 4.86 30.41 -27.65
C GLY A 295 3.78 30.99 -28.57
N SER A 296 2.53 30.86 -28.14
CA SER A 296 1.43 31.67 -28.68
C SER A 296 1.50 33.06 -28.06
N ASN A 297 2.37 33.92 -28.61
CA ASN A 297 2.29 35.38 -28.44
C ASN A 297 2.59 36.03 -29.80
N SER A 298 1.60 36.04 -30.69
CA SER A 298 1.52 37.00 -31.79
C SER A 298 0.42 38.00 -31.48
N SER A 299 0.83 39.20 -31.10
CA SER A 299 0.01 40.41 -31.08
C SER A 299 -0.51 40.68 -32.50
N GLY A 300 -1.82 40.81 -32.67
CA GLY A 300 -2.42 41.20 -33.95
C GLY A 300 -3.95 41.06 -33.96
N SER A 301 -4.64 42.18 -33.72
CA SER A 301 -6.09 42.32 -33.91
C SER A 301 -6.55 41.90 -35.31
N ALA A 302 -7.55 41.02 -35.40
CA ALA A 302 -8.61 41.10 -36.42
C ALA A 302 -9.78 40.15 -36.08
N VAL A 303 -10.97 40.73 -36.19
CA VAL A 303 -12.31 40.17 -36.04
C VAL A 303 -12.57 39.01 -37.01
N GLY A 304 -13.20 37.92 -36.55
CA GLY A 304 -13.75 36.89 -37.45
C GLY A 304 -14.21 35.62 -36.72
N GLY A 305 -15.50 35.32 -36.77
CA GLY A 305 -16.20 34.33 -35.94
C GLY A 305 -15.64 32.90 -35.93
N LEU A 306 -15.53 32.35 -34.73
CA LEU A 306 -15.27 30.93 -34.49
C LEU A 306 -16.60 30.21 -34.26
N LYS A 307 -16.96 29.35 -35.21
CA LYS A 307 -17.88 28.23 -35.01
C LYS A 307 -17.40 27.42 -33.81
N GLU A 308 -18.32 27.21 -32.88
CA GLU A 308 -18.16 26.33 -31.72
C GLU A 308 -17.81 24.92 -32.19
N VAL A 309 -16.53 24.55 -32.09
CA VAL A 309 -16.08 23.17 -32.23
C VAL A 309 -16.52 22.45 -30.96
N GLN A 310 -17.60 21.68 -31.08
CA GLN A 310 -18.02 20.70 -30.08
C GLN A 310 -16.80 19.92 -29.60
N ARG A 311 -16.41 20.17 -28.34
CA ARG A 311 -15.46 19.33 -27.62
C ARG A 311 -16.05 17.92 -27.60
N ARG A 312 -15.56 17.04 -28.48
CA ARG A 312 -15.82 15.61 -28.36
C ARG A 312 -15.26 15.17 -27.02
N ALA A 313 -16.14 14.85 -26.08
CA ALA A 313 -15.80 14.23 -24.81
C ALA A 313 -14.99 12.95 -25.11
N SER A 314 -13.80 12.86 -24.53
CA SER A 314 -12.97 11.65 -24.59
C SER A 314 -13.72 10.50 -23.90
N PRO A 315 -13.79 9.29 -24.50
CA PRO A 315 -14.58 8.16 -23.96
C PRO A 315 -14.08 7.55 -22.63
N ARG A 316 -13.06 8.14 -22.00
CA ARG A 316 -12.40 7.62 -20.79
C ARG A 316 -12.54 8.60 -19.64
N ARG A 317 -13.79 8.93 -19.26
CA ARG A 317 -14.02 9.57 -17.97
C ARG A 317 -13.69 8.53 -16.90
N ASN A 318 -12.80 8.86 -15.97
CA ASN A 318 -12.61 8.06 -14.76
C ASN A 318 -13.98 7.88 -14.11
N ILE A 319 -14.33 6.63 -13.81
CA ILE A 319 -15.59 6.28 -13.13
C ILE A 319 -15.71 7.02 -11.80
N HIS A 320 -14.59 7.44 -11.20
CA HIS A 320 -14.56 8.10 -9.90
C HIS A 320 -14.46 9.62 -10.04
N HIS A 321 -15.50 10.31 -9.56
CA HIS A 321 -15.48 11.76 -9.35
C HIS A 321 -14.74 12.09 -8.05
N ARG A 322 -13.72 12.95 -8.13
CA ARG A 322 -13.20 13.70 -6.98
C ARG A 322 -14.37 14.52 -6.42
N ARG A 323 -14.80 14.27 -5.17
CA ARG A 323 -15.74 15.16 -4.49
C ARG A 323 -15.19 16.59 -4.57
N LYS A 324 -15.97 17.49 -5.17
CA LYS A 324 -15.64 18.92 -5.16
C LYS A 324 -15.67 19.38 -3.70
N ILE A 325 -14.54 19.83 -3.20
CA ILE A 325 -14.49 20.65 -1.99
C ILE A 325 -15.00 22.02 -2.43
N GLU A 326 -16.23 22.35 -2.05
CA GLU A 326 -16.73 23.74 -2.10
C GLU A 326 -16.04 24.49 -0.96
N VAL A 327 -14.95 25.19 -1.28
CA VAL A 327 -14.49 26.30 -0.45
C VAL A 327 -15.40 27.48 -0.79
N GLU A 328 -16.48 27.64 -0.04
CA GLU A 328 -17.18 28.92 0.03
C GLU A 328 -16.21 29.92 0.68
N SER A 329 -15.48 30.66 -0.16
CA SER A 329 -14.71 31.82 0.26
C SER A 329 -15.66 33.00 0.30
N ASP A 330 -16.19 33.26 1.49
CA ASP A 330 -17.04 34.41 1.78
C ASP A 330 -16.24 35.70 1.53
N GLY A 331 -16.58 36.40 0.45
CA GLY A 331 -15.94 37.65 0.05
C GLY A 331 -16.41 38.79 0.95
N SER A 332 -15.61 39.14 1.96
CA SER A 332 -15.78 40.40 2.68
C SER A 332 -15.13 41.54 1.89
N THR A 333 -15.97 42.40 1.32
CA THR A 333 -15.60 43.74 0.83
C THR A 333 -15.59 44.70 2.02
N GLU A 334 -14.40 45.05 2.51
CA GLU A 334 -14.25 46.24 3.35
C GLU A 334 -13.74 47.40 2.49
N GLU A 335 -14.58 48.42 2.40
CA GLU A 335 -14.28 49.68 1.72
C GLU A 335 -13.34 50.52 2.59
N THR A 336 -12.20 50.92 2.04
CA THR A 336 -11.34 51.94 2.63
C THR A 336 -11.68 53.30 2.02
N ASP A 337 -12.41 54.13 2.77
CA ASP A 337 -12.55 55.55 2.52
C ASP A 337 -11.31 56.27 3.08
N SER A 338 -10.45 56.74 2.18
CA SER A 338 -9.27 57.53 2.49
C SER A 338 -9.61 59.01 2.31
N SER A 339 -9.95 59.68 3.40
CA SER A 339 -10.01 61.14 3.48
C SER A 339 -8.63 61.72 3.79
N GLU A 340 -8.04 62.48 2.86
CA GLU A 340 -7.07 63.53 3.21
C GLU A 340 -7.20 64.73 2.25
N ASN A 341 -7.18 65.91 2.90
CA ASN A 341 -7.09 67.30 2.42
C ASN A 341 -8.34 68.05 1.92
#